data_AF-A0A4Q5QZ47-F1
#
_entry.id   AF-A0A4Q5QZ47-F1
#
_cell.length_a   1.000
_cell.length_b   1.000
_cell.length_c   1.000
_cell.angle_alpha   90.00
_cell.angle_beta   90.00
_cell.angle_gamma   90.00
#
_symmetry.space_group_name_H-M   'P 1'
#
loop_
_entity.id
_entity.type
_entity.pdbx_description
1 polymer ?
#
loop_
_entity_poly.entity_id
_entity_poly.type
_entity_poly.pdbx_seq_one_letter_code
_entity_poly.pdbx_strand_id
1 'polypeptide(L)'
;MARVEEVGAGRLVVSSLVDGTVHELKAGDRMAERLDLAYAINVHIAQGVTTDHGMLALRSSERRLLSERSFLVALTRIADKVALIVDDGRAVERGVSRNAGNKTSALETIGKAGTGTMIRMPETSPATDTAVERYARLFLAVEQQAIDGRPTSTAQERELGAAAAALDRVRVNGAEDLQIVLDRELGSPGTVWNDLGRLTQAWLQEGQIRTDRGAYAERFVADWKAVMADSMAAMTNRSEAIVERRQERLETRILSETTLERALDRGLPERQLQIDELKSGGPPRERNFSIEI
;
A
#
# COMPACT_ATOMS: atom_id res chain seq x y z
N MET A 1 5.98 -28.26 -24.05
CA MET A 1 7.33 -28.46 -23.48
C MET A 1 8.19 -29.12 -24.55
N ALA A 2 9.50 -28.92 -24.51
CA ALA A 2 10.43 -29.52 -25.48
C ALA A 2 11.59 -30.19 -24.75
N ARG A 3 12.19 -31.20 -25.38
CA ARG A 3 13.39 -31.90 -24.90
C ARG A 3 14.56 -31.57 -25.82
N VAL A 4 15.71 -31.32 -25.23
CA VAL A 4 16.96 -31.15 -26.00
C VAL A 4 17.50 -32.55 -26.31
N GLU A 5 17.69 -32.84 -27.59
CA GLU A 5 18.25 -34.12 -28.07
C GLU A 5 19.76 -34.00 -28.31
N GLU A 6 20.19 -32.86 -28.88
CA GLU A 6 21.59 -32.61 -29.18
C GLU A 6 21.96 -31.13 -29.00
N VAL A 7 23.14 -30.91 -28.43
CA VAL A 7 23.78 -29.59 -28.35
C VAL A 7 25.14 -29.68 -29.05
N GLY A 8 25.33 -28.88 -30.09
CA GLY A 8 26.61 -28.75 -30.80
C GLY A 8 27.05 -27.30 -30.93
N ALA A 9 28.26 -27.08 -31.43
CA ALA A 9 28.78 -25.73 -31.67
C ALA A 9 27.90 -25.00 -32.72
N GLY A 10 27.00 -24.13 -32.24
CA GLY A 10 26.08 -23.35 -33.08
C GLY A 10 24.85 -24.09 -33.59
N ARG A 11 24.55 -25.28 -33.04
CA ARG A 11 23.31 -26.04 -33.34
C ARG A 11 22.66 -26.54 -32.07
N LEU A 12 21.34 -26.45 -32.03
CA LEU A 12 20.51 -26.98 -30.95
C LEU A 12 19.36 -27.78 -31.58
N VAL A 13 19.29 -29.07 -31.26
CA VAL A 13 18.20 -29.95 -31.73
C VAL A 13 17.22 -30.15 -30.58
N VAL A 14 15.97 -29.73 -30.78
CA VAL A 14 14.89 -29.86 -29.80
C VAL A 14 13.73 -30.67 -30.36
N SER A 15 13.22 -31.62 -29.57
CA SER A 15 12.00 -32.37 -29.87
C SER A 15 10.84 -31.79 -29.06
N SER A 16 9.70 -31.54 -29.69
CA SER A 16 8.49 -31.13 -28.98
C SER A 16 7.86 -32.34 -28.29
N LEU A 17 7.55 -32.19 -27.00
CA LEU A 17 6.94 -33.27 -26.20
C LEU A 17 5.43 -33.43 -26.45
N VAL A 18 4.83 -32.57 -27.27
CA VAL A 18 3.38 -32.58 -27.55
C VAL A 18 3.06 -33.36 -28.82
N ASP A 19 3.83 -33.14 -29.88
CA ASP A 19 3.61 -33.67 -31.23
C ASP A 19 4.82 -34.45 -31.77
N GLY A 20 5.93 -34.51 -31.04
CA GLY A 20 7.14 -35.25 -31.43
C GLY A 20 7.97 -34.57 -32.52
N THR A 21 7.57 -33.38 -32.96
CA THR A 21 8.25 -32.64 -34.04
C THR A 21 9.67 -32.26 -33.60
N VAL A 22 10.65 -32.58 -34.45
CA VAL A 22 12.06 -32.23 -34.21
C VAL A 22 12.40 -30.94 -34.95
N HIS A 23 12.94 -29.96 -34.22
CA HIS A 23 13.41 -28.69 -34.75
C HIS A 23 14.91 -28.56 -34.55
N GLU A 24 15.62 -28.22 -35.63
CA GLU A 24 17.03 -27.83 -35.59
C GLU A 24 17.12 -26.31 -35.58
N LEU A 25 17.68 -25.75 -34.51
CA LEU A 25 17.88 -24.32 -34.31
C LEU A 25 19.35 -23.98 -34.52
N LYS A 26 19.61 -23.01 -35.38
CA LYS A 26 20.98 -22.51 -35.66
C LYS A 26 21.33 -21.35 -34.74
N ALA A 27 22.62 -21.08 -34.59
CA ALA A 27 23.09 -19.87 -33.91
C ALA A 27 22.48 -18.61 -34.53
N GLY A 28 21.84 -17.78 -33.70
CA GLY A 28 21.16 -16.54 -34.13
C GLY A 28 19.71 -16.73 -34.60
N ASP A 29 19.13 -17.93 -34.49
CA ASP A 29 17.71 -18.13 -34.74
C ASP A 29 16.85 -17.45 -33.66
N ARG A 30 15.90 -16.60 -34.07
CA ARG A 30 14.95 -15.93 -33.16
C ARG A 30 14.10 -16.90 -32.35
N MET A 31 13.91 -18.14 -32.83
CA MET A 31 13.25 -19.19 -32.05
C MET A 31 14.06 -19.57 -30.81
N ALA A 32 15.40 -19.56 -30.89
CA ALA A 32 16.27 -19.86 -29.76
C ALA A 32 16.17 -18.80 -28.65
N GLU A 33 15.99 -17.52 -29.00
CA GLU A 33 15.79 -16.42 -28.05
C GLU A 33 14.48 -16.53 -27.23
N ARG A 34 13.55 -17.38 -27.67
CA ARG A 34 12.24 -17.58 -27.02
C ARG A 34 12.17 -18.84 -26.17
N LEU A 35 13.26 -19.59 -26.08
CA LEU A 35 13.36 -20.81 -25.30
C LEU A 35 14.06 -20.53 -23.97
N ASP A 36 13.36 -20.84 -22.87
CA ASP A 36 13.92 -20.82 -21.53
C ASP A 36 14.09 -22.25 -20.99
N LEU A 37 15.04 -22.41 -20.06
CA LEU A 37 15.16 -23.65 -19.29
C LEU A 37 13.97 -23.80 -18.35
N ALA A 38 13.20 -24.86 -18.54
CA ALA A 38 11.96 -25.12 -17.79
C ALA A 38 12.12 -26.19 -16.69
N TYR A 39 13.32 -26.36 -16.12
CA TYR A 39 13.55 -27.31 -15.00
C TYR A 39 12.74 -26.95 -13.75
N ALA A 40 12.50 -25.66 -13.55
CA ALA A 40 11.56 -25.14 -12.58
C ALA A 40 10.58 -24.23 -13.32
N ILE A 41 9.30 -24.35 -13.00
CA ILE A 41 8.25 -23.54 -13.60
C ILE A 41 7.44 -22.88 -12.50
N ASN A 42 7.08 -21.63 -12.72
CA ASN A 42 6.14 -20.95 -11.84
C ASN A 42 4.78 -21.66 -11.87
N VAL A 43 4.10 -21.72 -10.71
CA VAL A 43 2.78 -22.34 -10.58
C VAL A 43 1.77 -21.80 -11.59
N HIS A 44 1.91 -20.54 -12.03
CA HIS A 44 1.03 -19.97 -13.05
C HIS A 44 1.25 -20.56 -14.46
N ILE A 45 2.49 -20.89 -14.83
CA ILE A 45 2.87 -21.44 -16.15
C ILE A 45 2.60 -22.94 -16.23
N ALA A 46 2.64 -23.64 -15.10
CA ALA A 46 2.29 -25.07 -15.01
C ALA A 46 0.79 -25.37 -15.21
N GLN A 47 -0.03 -24.40 -15.61
CA GLN A 47 -1.49 -24.53 -15.61
C GLN A 47 -1.95 -25.51 -16.68
N GLY A 48 -2.41 -26.68 -16.24
CA GLY A 48 -2.79 -27.80 -17.12
C GLY A 48 -1.72 -28.88 -17.27
N VAL A 49 -0.58 -28.77 -16.57
CA VAL A 49 0.45 -29.81 -16.52
C VAL A 49 0.33 -30.57 -15.20
N THR A 50 0.02 -31.86 -15.26
CA THR A 50 0.02 -32.77 -14.12
C THR A 50 1.31 -33.60 -14.10
N THR A 51 1.83 -33.89 -12.92
CA THR A 51 3.04 -34.70 -12.75
C THR A 51 2.89 -35.58 -11.52
N ASP A 52 3.45 -36.79 -11.55
CA ASP A 52 3.33 -37.74 -10.44
C ASP A 52 4.15 -37.29 -9.21
N HIS A 53 5.34 -36.73 -9.42
CA HIS A 53 6.27 -36.33 -8.37
C HIS A 53 6.74 -34.87 -8.54
N GLY A 54 6.59 -34.04 -7.52
CA GLY A 54 6.93 -32.62 -7.62
C GLY A 54 7.59 -32.05 -6.37
N MET A 55 8.41 -31.03 -6.57
CA MET A 55 8.99 -30.21 -5.50
C MET A 55 8.37 -28.82 -5.57
N LEU A 56 7.84 -28.35 -4.44
CA LEU A 56 7.28 -27.01 -4.32
C LEU A 56 8.20 -26.19 -3.40
N ALA A 57 8.83 -25.16 -3.95
CA ALA A 57 9.61 -24.21 -3.18
C ALA A 57 8.77 -22.96 -2.88
N LEU A 58 8.70 -22.55 -1.60
CA LEU A 58 7.97 -21.37 -1.15
C LEU A 58 8.88 -20.51 -0.28
N ARG A 59 8.82 -19.19 -0.46
CA ARG A 59 9.53 -18.21 0.39
C ARG A 59 8.56 -17.26 1.09
N SER A 60 8.72 -17.10 2.39
CA SER A 60 7.92 -16.23 3.25
C SER A 60 7.89 -14.76 2.81
N SER A 61 8.92 -14.28 2.11
CA SER A 61 9.01 -12.91 1.57
C SER A 61 8.03 -12.64 0.43
N GLU A 62 7.53 -13.67 -0.26
CA GLU A 62 6.66 -13.54 -1.46
C GLU A 62 5.17 -13.40 -1.09
N ARG A 63 4.85 -12.46 -0.19
CA ARG A 63 3.53 -12.32 0.45
C ARG A 63 2.32 -12.20 -0.50
N ARG A 64 2.52 -11.66 -1.71
CA ARG A 64 1.46 -11.51 -2.72
C ARG A 64 1.21 -12.78 -3.54
N LEU A 65 2.19 -13.69 -3.59
CA LEU A 65 2.13 -14.95 -4.34
C LEU A 65 1.80 -16.14 -3.42
N LEU A 66 2.16 -16.02 -2.15
CA LEU A 66 1.73 -16.90 -1.07
C LEU A 66 0.25 -16.67 -0.75
N SER A 67 -0.60 -17.50 -1.34
CA SER A 67 -2.04 -17.55 -1.01
C SER A 67 -2.50 -19.00 -0.92
N GLU A 68 -3.57 -19.24 -0.17
CA GLU A 68 -4.21 -20.54 -0.02
C GLU A 68 -4.56 -21.17 -1.38
N ARG A 69 -5.17 -20.38 -2.28
CA ARG A 69 -5.51 -20.86 -3.63
C ARG A 69 -4.30 -21.25 -4.45
N SER A 70 -3.26 -20.41 -4.51
CA SER A 70 -2.03 -20.74 -5.24
C SER A 70 -1.35 -21.98 -4.66
N PHE A 71 -1.37 -22.13 -3.33
CA PHE A 71 -0.82 -23.27 -2.62
C PHE A 71 -1.59 -24.57 -2.90
N LEU A 72 -2.93 -24.55 -2.78
CA LEU A 72 -3.78 -25.70 -3.08
C LEU A 72 -3.69 -26.11 -4.56
N VAL A 73 -3.67 -25.14 -5.48
CA VAL A 73 -3.49 -25.42 -6.91
C VAL A 73 -2.12 -26.03 -7.20
N ALA A 74 -1.07 -25.62 -6.50
CA ALA A 74 0.24 -26.23 -6.65
C ALA A 74 0.26 -27.67 -6.12
N LEU A 75 -0.38 -27.92 -4.96
CA LEU A 75 -0.48 -29.26 -4.36
C LEU A 75 -1.28 -30.22 -5.24
N THR A 76 -2.45 -29.82 -5.75
CA THR A 76 -3.32 -30.71 -6.53
C THR A 76 -2.81 -31.02 -7.93
N ARG A 77 -1.79 -30.30 -8.41
CA ARG A 77 -1.12 -30.61 -9.69
C ARG A 77 -0.09 -31.73 -9.59
N ILE A 78 0.29 -32.11 -8.37
CA ILE A 78 1.22 -33.19 -8.09
C ILE A 78 0.40 -34.37 -7.57
N ALA A 79 0.32 -35.43 -8.37
CA ALA A 79 -0.68 -36.48 -8.16
C ALA A 79 -0.32 -37.45 -7.03
N ASP A 80 0.96 -37.74 -6.80
CA ASP A 80 1.40 -38.81 -5.90
C ASP A 80 2.30 -38.28 -4.76
N LYS A 81 3.42 -37.61 -5.05
CA LYS A 81 4.38 -37.19 -4.02
C LYS A 81 4.86 -35.74 -4.16
N VAL A 82 4.59 -34.95 -3.12
CA VAL A 82 5.05 -33.55 -2.99
C VAL A 82 6.14 -33.44 -1.95
N ALA A 83 7.28 -32.85 -2.32
CA ALA A 83 8.26 -32.34 -1.36
C ALA A 83 8.11 -30.82 -1.24
N LEU A 84 7.79 -30.34 -0.04
CA LEU A 84 7.66 -28.91 0.26
C LEU A 84 8.97 -28.36 0.81
N ILE A 85 9.52 -27.34 0.16
CA ILE A 85 10.76 -26.66 0.55
C ILE A 85 10.39 -25.23 0.98
N VAL A 86 10.64 -24.90 2.24
CA VAL A 86 10.30 -23.60 2.85
C VAL A 86 11.50 -22.98 3.55
N ASP A 87 11.57 -21.65 3.55
CA ASP A 87 12.53 -20.87 4.34
C ASP A 87 12.13 -20.81 5.83
N ASP A 88 10.86 -20.51 6.10
CA ASP A 88 10.26 -20.50 7.44
C ASP A 88 8.85 -21.07 7.38
N GLY A 89 8.68 -22.30 7.88
CA GLY A 89 7.39 -22.99 7.86
C GLY A 89 6.27 -22.24 8.58
N ARG A 90 6.56 -21.55 9.70
CA ARG A 90 5.55 -20.79 10.46
C ARG A 90 5.16 -19.50 9.75
N ALA A 91 6.13 -18.82 9.13
CA ALA A 91 5.84 -17.62 8.35
C ALA A 91 5.07 -17.92 7.07
N VAL A 92 5.41 -19.01 6.38
CA VAL A 92 4.69 -19.49 5.20
C VAL A 92 3.27 -19.94 5.57
N GLU A 93 3.10 -20.72 6.64
CA GLU A 93 1.78 -21.13 7.15
C GLU A 93 0.87 -19.93 7.44
N ARG A 94 1.40 -18.91 8.15
CA ARG A 94 0.67 -17.66 8.41
C ARG A 94 0.33 -16.90 7.12
N GLY A 95 1.25 -16.84 6.16
CA GLY A 95 1.05 -16.15 4.89
C GLY A 95 -0.04 -16.80 4.04
N VAL A 96 0.00 -18.12 3.93
CA VAL A 96 -1.00 -18.92 3.19
C VAL A 96 -2.37 -18.81 3.86
N SER A 97 -2.46 -18.96 5.18
CA SER A 97 -3.75 -18.93 5.91
C SER A 97 -4.41 -17.54 5.95
N ARG A 98 -3.65 -16.45 5.92
CA ARG A 98 -4.20 -15.08 5.94
C ARG A 98 -4.61 -14.56 4.58
N ASN A 99 -4.20 -15.21 3.49
CA ASN A 99 -4.46 -14.77 2.13
C ASN A 99 -5.15 -15.88 1.33
N ALA A 100 -6.48 -15.85 1.27
CA ALA A 100 -7.26 -16.86 0.55
C ALA A 100 -6.95 -16.90 -0.97
N GLY A 101 -6.36 -15.85 -1.54
CA GLY A 101 -6.03 -15.79 -2.98
C GLY A 101 -7.25 -15.68 -3.89
N ASN A 102 -8.42 -15.38 -3.33
CA ASN A 102 -9.64 -15.15 -4.08
C ASN A 102 -9.56 -13.78 -4.77
N LYS A 103 -9.60 -13.80 -6.10
CA LYS A 103 -9.91 -12.60 -6.87
C LYS A 103 -11.42 -12.41 -6.75
N THR A 104 -11.85 -11.35 -6.10
CA THR A 104 -13.28 -11.01 -6.00
C THR A 104 -13.82 -10.84 -7.42
N SER A 105 -14.70 -11.75 -7.84
CA SER A 105 -15.37 -11.63 -9.12
C SER A 105 -16.35 -10.46 -9.07
N ALA A 106 -16.47 -9.71 -10.16
CA ALA A 106 -17.48 -8.66 -10.28
C ALA A 106 -18.87 -9.22 -9.94
N LEU A 107 -19.19 -10.46 -10.38
CA LEU A 107 -20.44 -11.18 -10.11
C LEU A 107 -20.63 -11.61 -8.65
N GLU A 108 -19.57 -11.90 -7.89
CA GLU A 108 -19.68 -12.19 -6.44
C GLU A 108 -19.97 -10.93 -5.63
N THR A 109 -19.50 -9.77 -6.08
CA THR A 109 -19.92 -8.47 -5.55
C THR A 109 -21.42 -8.24 -5.79
N ILE A 110 -21.94 -8.62 -6.97
CA ILE A 110 -23.39 -8.52 -7.27
C ILE A 110 -24.19 -9.57 -6.51
N GLY A 111 -23.68 -10.79 -6.32
CA GLY A 111 -24.41 -11.88 -5.64
C GLY A 111 -24.53 -11.70 -4.12
N LYS A 112 -23.57 -11.03 -3.49
CA LYS A 112 -23.69 -10.58 -2.08
C LYS A 112 -24.58 -9.35 -1.94
N ALA A 113 -24.77 -8.58 -3.01
CA ALA A 113 -25.81 -7.56 -3.12
C ALA A 113 -27.11 -8.23 -3.55
N GLY A 114 -27.82 -8.84 -2.59
CA GLY A 114 -29.03 -9.63 -2.83
C GLY A 114 -29.98 -9.07 -3.90
N THR A 115 -30.60 -9.99 -4.63
CA THR A 115 -31.64 -9.79 -5.66
C THR A 115 -32.41 -8.49 -5.48
N GLY A 116 -32.19 -7.54 -6.39
CA GLY A 116 -33.06 -6.38 -6.53
C GLY A 116 -32.92 -5.29 -5.46
N THR A 117 -31.85 -5.25 -4.67
CA THR A 117 -31.45 -3.95 -4.12
C THR A 117 -30.67 -3.28 -5.23
N MET A 118 -31.21 -2.19 -5.77
CA MET A 118 -30.39 -1.16 -6.44
C MET A 118 -29.06 -1.06 -5.67
N ILE A 119 -27.94 -0.74 -6.33
CA ILE A 119 -26.81 -0.18 -5.59
C ILE A 119 -27.35 1.14 -5.01
N ARG A 120 -28.01 1.05 -3.86
CA ARG A 120 -28.20 2.16 -2.98
C ARG A 120 -26.83 2.26 -2.37
N MET A 121 -26.00 3.07 -3.04
CA MET A 121 -24.95 3.83 -2.35
C MET A 121 -25.58 4.24 -1.01
N PRO A 122 -24.86 4.16 0.13
CA PRO A 122 -25.39 4.76 1.36
C PRO A 122 -25.88 6.13 0.93
N GLU A 123 -27.19 6.41 1.02
CA GLU A 123 -27.72 7.59 0.37
C GLU A 123 -27.05 8.78 1.02
N THR A 124 -25.99 9.27 0.39
CA THR A 124 -25.43 10.55 0.69
C THR A 124 -26.55 11.47 0.30
N SER A 125 -27.15 12.08 1.32
CA SER A 125 -28.11 13.14 1.04
C SER A 125 -27.39 14.15 0.15
N PRO A 126 -28.05 14.75 -0.85
CA PRO A 126 -27.47 15.86 -1.61
C PRO A 126 -26.86 16.94 -0.69
N ALA A 127 -27.39 17.09 0.53
CA ALA A 127 -26.83 17.95 1.58
C ALA A 127 -25.43 17.49 2.07
N THR A 128 -25.21 16.18 2.23
CA THR A 128 -23.91 15.59 2.60
C THR A 128 -22.88 15.81 1.51
N ASP A 129 -23.24 15.51 0.25
CA ASP A 129 -22.33 15.72 -0.88
C ASP A 129 -21.96 17.19 -1.04
N THR A 130 -22.94 18.09 -0.87
CA THR A 130 -22.69 19.54 -0.84
C THR A 130 -21.74 19.95 0.28
N ALA A 131 -21.88 19.35 1.49
CA ALA A 131 -21.00 19.66 2.62
C ALA A 131 -19.56 19.17 2.37
N VAL A 132 -19.40 17.97 1.83
CA VAL A 132 -18.10 17.38 1.47
C VAL A 132 -17.44 18.21 0.39
N GLU A 133 -18.14 18.52 -0.70
CA GLU A 133 -17.62 19.33 -1.81
C GLU A 133 -17.21 20.72 -1.32
N ARG A 134 -18.06 21.39 -0.54
CA ARG A 134 -17.81 22.75 -0.04
C ARG A 134 -16.56 22.78 0.83
N TYR A 135 -16.43 21.86 1.78
CA TYR A 135 -15.24 21.80 2.64
C TYR A 135 -13.98 21.52 1.81
N ALA A 136 -14.02 20.50 0.94
CA ALA A 136 -12.87 20.11 0.13
C ALA A 136 -12.38 21.27 -0.74
N ARG A 137 -13.30 21.98 -1.42
CA ARG A 137 -12.96 23.14 -2.23
C ARG A 137 -12.30 24.25 -1.42
N LEU A 138 -12.86 24.58 -0.25
CA LEU A 138 -12.33 25.65 0.61
C LEU A 138 -10.96 25.28 1.20
N PHE A 139 -10.81 24.04 1.68
CA PHE A 139 -9.57 23.52 2.21
C PHE A 139 -8.46 23.56 1.16
N LEU A 140 -8.71 23.03 -0.05
CA LEU A 140 -7.73 23.03 -1.12
C LEU A 140 -7.35 24.44 -1.57
N ALA A 141 -8.28 25.39 -1.59
CA ALA A 141 -7.97 26.78 -1.91
C ALA A 141 -7.04 27.41 -0.86
N VAL A 142 -7.33 27.17 0.43
CA VAL A 142 -6.51 27.63 1.55
C VAL A 142 -5.11 27.01 1.51
N GLU A 143 -5.01 25.70 1.31
CA GLU A 143 -3.73 24.99 1.22
C GLU A 143 -2.92 25.45 0.02
N GLN A 144 -3.56 25.64 -1.14
CA GLN A 144 -2.87 26.14 -2.32
C GLN A 144 -2.28 27.54 -2.09
N GLN A 145 -3.01 28.43 -1.42
CA GLN A 145 -2.49 29.75 -1.07
C GLN A 145 -1.32 29.67 -0.10
N ALA A 146 -1.42 28.84 0.94
CA ALA A 146 -0.34 28.63 1.90
C ALA A 146 0.93 28.08 1.22
N ILE A 147 0.79 27.08 0.35
CA ILE A 147 1.89 26.51 -0.44
C ILE A 147 2.52 27.57 -1.37
N ASP A 148 1.70 28.47 -1.91
CA ASP A 148 2.19 29.59 -2.74
C ASP A 148 2.74 30.76 -1.91
N GLY A 149 2.82 30.65 -0.57
CA GLY A 149 3.31 31.70 0.32
C GLY A 149 2.37 32.91 0.45
N ARG A 150 1.09 32.76 0.11
CA ARG A 150 0.08 33.81 0.18
C ARG A 150 -0.72 33.70 1.49
N PRO A 151 -0.92 34.80 2.23
CA PRO A 151 -1.67 34.77 3.47
C PRO A 151 -3.14 34.44 3.22
N THR A 152 -3.72 33.63 4.11
CA THR A 152 -5.16 33.36 4.18
C THR A 152 -5.86 34.55 4.84
N SER A 153 -7.05 34.89 4.35
CA SER A 153 -7.85 35.94 4.97
C SER A 153 -8.71 35.38 6.12
N THR A 154 -8.97 36.21 7.14
CA THR A 154 -9.87 35.87 8.25
C THR A 154 -11.30 35.54 7.79
N ALA A 155 -11.71 36.01 6.60
CA ALA A 155 -13.00 35.63 6.01
C ALA A 155 -12.96 34.18 5.52
N GLN A 156 -11.90 33.79 4.79
CA GLN A 156 -11.72 32.41 4.31
C GLN A 156 -11.57 31.42 5.46
N GLU A 157 -10.84 31.78 6.51
CA GLU A 157 -10.71 30.95 7.73
C GLU A 157 -12.07 30.71 8.40
N ARG A 158 -12.90 31.75 8.49
CA ARG A 158 -14.27 31.63 9.01
C ARG A 158 -15.16 30.76 8.12
N GLU A 159 -15.05 30.90 6.80
CA GLU A 159 -15.81 30.08 5.86
C GLU A 159 -15.42 28.60 5.92
N LEU A 160 -14.11 28.31 5.98
CA LEU A 160 -13.59 26.96 6.15
C LEU A 160 -14.04 26.37 7.49
N GLY A 161 -13.97 27.13 8.58
CA GLY A 161 -14.47 26.70 9.89
C GLY A 161 -15.98 26.44 9.90
N ALA A 162 -16.77 27.25 9.18
CA ALA A 162 -18.21 27.02 9.03
C ALA A 162 -18.52 25.75 8.21
N ALA A 163 -17.71 25.47 7.17
CA ALA A 163 -17.82 24.24 6.39
C ALA A 163 -17.41 23.01 7.23
N ALA A 164 -16.36 23.13 8.04
CA ALA A 164 -15.93 22.09 8.98
C ALA A 164 -17.05 21.75 9.97
N ALA A 165 -17.63 22.78 10.61
CA ALA A 165 -18.75 22.62 11.53
C ALA A 165 -19.99 22.01 10.86
N ALA A 166 -20.20 22.26 9.56
CA ALA A 166 -21.29 21.62 8.82
C ALA A 166 -21.04 20.11 8.67
N LEU A 167 -19.81 19.68 8.36
CA LEU A 167 -19.46 18.26 8.31
C LEU A 167 -19.54 17.58 9.67
N ASP A 168 -19.10 18.25 10.73
CA ASP A 168 -19.14 17.69 12.08
C ASP A 168 -20.57 17.52 12.60
N ARG A 169 -21.54 18.30 12.10
CA ARG A 169 -22.97 18.09 12.35
C ARG A 169 -23.51 16.86 11.62
N VAL A 170 -22.99 16.56 10.43
CA VAL A 170 -23.38 15.34 9.69
C VAL A 170 -22.84 14.12 10.42
N ARG A 171 -21.60 14.19 10.89
CA ARG A 171 -20.94 13.11 11.63
C ARG A 171 -19.82 13.67 12.49
N VAL A 172 -19.71 13.18 13.73
CA VAL A 172 -18.60 13.52 14.63
C VAL A 172 -17.25 13.28 13.93
N ASN A 173 -16.35 14.26 14.04
CA ASN A 173 -15.04 14.32 13.38
C ASN A 173 -15.08 14.24 11.85
N GLY A 174 -16.23 14.58 11.26
CA GLY A 174 -16.43 14.57 9.81
C GLY A 174 -15.46 15.49 9.08
N ALA A 175 -15.17 16.68 9.63
CA ALA A 175 -14.21 17.59 9.02
C ALA A 175 -12.79 17.01 9.06
N GLU A 176 -12.37 16.45 10.20
CA GLU A 176 -11.04 15.87 10.37
C GLU A 176 -10.83 14.66 9.47
N ASP A 177 -11.83 13.78 9.35
CA ASP A 177 -11.75 12.61 8.49
C ASP A 177 -11.62 12.99 7.01
N LEU A 178 -12.34 14.04 6.58
CA LEU A 178 -12.19 14.53 5.22
C LEU A 178 -10.81 15.16 5.03
N GLN A 179 -10.33 15.94 5.99
CA GLN A 179 -8.98 16.50 5.95
C GLN A 179 -7.90 15.43 5.79
N ILE A 180 -8.00 14.33 6.52
CA ILE A 180 -7.06 13.19 6.41
C ILE A 180 -7.08 12.59 5.00
N VAL A 181 -8.27 12.43 4.40
CA VAL A 181 -8.41 11.98 3.02
C VAL A 181 -7.75 12.96 2.06
N LEU A 182 -8.02 14.26 2.21
CA LEU A 182 -7.45 15.30 1.34
C LEU A 182 -5.91 15.36 1.45
N ASP A 183 -5.38 15.19 2.65
CA ASP A 183 -3.94 15.24 2.92
C ASP A 183 -3.14 14.16 2.21
N ARG A 184 -3.67 12.94 2.11
CA ARG A 184 -3.01 11.84 1.40
C ARG A 184 -2.93 12.09 -0.11
N GLU A 185 -3.92 12.79 -0.65
CA GLU A 185 -4.05 13.06 -2.07
C GLU A 185 -3.23 14.29 -2.51
N LEU A 186 -2.90 15.22 -1.60
CA LEU A 186 -2.02 16.38 -1.90
C LEU A 186 -0.62 15.97 -2.39
N GLY A 187 -0.11 14.81 -1.96
CA GLY A 187 1.21 14.29 -2.34
C GLY A 187 1.24 13.48 -3.64
N SER A 188 0.09 13.09 -4.18
CA SER A 188 -0.01 12.19 -5.34
C SER A 188 -0.66 12.92 -6.53
N PRO A 189 0.12 13.40 -7.52
CA PRO A 189 -0.43 14.13 -8.65
C PRO A 189 -1.17 13.17 -9.60
N GLY A 190 -2.48 12.97 -9.38
CA GLY A 190 -3.30 12.13 -10.26
C GLY A 190 -4.78 12.04 -9.91
N THR A 191 -5.60 12.90 -10.52
CA THR A 191 -6.97 12.63 -11.04
C THR A 191 -8.08 12.17 -10.07
N VAL A 192 -7.93 12.20 -8.75
CA VAL A 192 -8.99 11.73 -7.82
C VAL A 192 -10.11 12.76 -7.60
N TRP A 193 -9.85 14.04 -7.81
CA TRP A 193 -10.71 15.15 -7.38
C TRP A 193 -11.99 15.39 -8.18
N ASN A 194 -12.07 14.86 -9.40
CA ASN A 194 -13.22 15.11 -10.28
C ASN A 194 -14.43 14.24 -9.97
N ASP A 195 -14.31 13.30 -9.03
CA ASP A 195 -15.38 12.39 -8.65
C ASP A 195 -15.79 12.64 -7.19
N LEU A 196 -16.81 13.48 -7.01
CA LEU A 196 -17.40 13.77 -5.70
C LEU A 196 -17.91 12.50 -5.03
N GLY A 197 -18.44 11.54 -5.80
CA GLY A 197 -18.88 10.25 -5.27
C GLY A 197 -17.72 9.48 -4.64
N ARG A 198 -16.59 9.40 -5.34
CA ARG A 198 -15.37 8.76 -4.81
C ARG A 198 -14.84 9.47 -3.56
N LEU A 199 -14.85 10.80 -3.54
CA LEU A 199 -14.41 11.58 -2.38
C LEU A 199 -15.32 11.32 -1.17
N THR A 200 -16.63 11.36 -1.35
CA THR A 200 -17.59 11.07 -0.27
C THR A 200 -17.42 9.63 0.24
N GLN A 201 -17.14 8.65 -0.63
CA GLN A 201 -16.87 7.29 -0.20
C GLN A 201 -15.59 7.17 0.62
N ALA A 202 -14.50 7.83 0.21
CA ALA A 202 -13.25 7.84 0.98
C ALA A 202 -13.45 8.48 2.36
N TRP A 203 -14.24 9.55 2.44
CA TRP A 203 -14.63 10.19 3.69
C TRP A 203 -15.44 9.27 4.62
N LEU A 204 -16.40 8.51 4.07
CA LEU A 204 -17.16 7.52 4.83
C LEU A 204 -16.27 6.39 5.34
N GLN A 205 -15.35 5.92 4.50
CA GLN A 205 -14.40 4.87 4.87
C GLN A 205 -13.47 5.32 6.01
N GLU A 206 -12.97 6.55 5.97
CA GLU A 206 -12.13 7.08 7.04
C GLU A 206 -12.90 7.16 8.37
N GLY A 207 -14.17 7.56 8.31
CA GLY A 207 -15.06 7.52 9.47
C GLY A 207 -15.22 6.11 10.05
N GLN A 208 -15.33 5.09 9.19
CA GLN A 208 -15.39 3.70 9.64
C GLN A 208 -14.09 3.25 10.31
N ILE A 209 -12.94 3.64 9.78
CA ILE A 209 -11.63 3.33 10.38
C ILE A 209 -11.52 3.94 11.77
N ARG A 210 -11.99 5.18 11.96
CA ARG A 210 -11.95 5.86 13.26
C ARG A 210 -12.72 5.13 14.37
N THR A 211 -13.73 4.34 14.02
CA THR A 211 -14.48 3.56 15.02
C THR A 211 -13.62 2.47 15.68
N ASP A 212 -12.60 1.98 14.98
CA ASP A 212 -11.60 1.06 15.52
C ASP A 212 -10.32 1.85 15.86
N ARG A 213 -10.09 2.06 17.17
CA ARG A 213 -8.91 2.78 17.66
C ARG A 213 -7.58 2.15 17.25
N GLY A 214 -7.54 0.83 17.09
CA GLY A 214 -6.33 0.13 16.63
C GLY A 214 -6.07 0.41 15.16
N ALA A 215 -7.10 0.25 14.32
CA ALA A 215 -7.01 0.53 12.90
C ALA A 215 -6.69 2.00 12.60
N TYR A 216 -7.29 2.94 13.34
CA TYR A 216 -7.00 4.37 13.22
C TYR A 216 -5.55 4.70 13.60
N ALA A 217 -5.04 4.10 14.68
CA ALA A 217 -3.65 4.27 15.09
C ALA A 217 -2.66 3.69 14.06
N GLU A 218 -2.93 2.49 13.53
CA GLU A 218 -2.12 1.91 12.44
C GLU A 218 -2.13 2.79 11.19
N ARG A 219 -3.30 3.32 10.84
CA ARG A 219 -3.47 4.25 9.73
C ARG A 219 -2.67 5.53 9.93
N PHE A 220 -2.70 6.11 11.12
CA PHE A 220 -1.89 7.28 11.47
C PHE A 220 -0.38 7.02 11.32
N VAL A 221 0.12 5.87 11.80
CA VAL A 221 1.53 5.50 11.65
C VAL A 221 1.92 5.33 10.17
N ALA A 222 1.01 4.78 9.35
CA ALA A 222 1.23 4.68 7.91
C ALA A 222 1.30 6.06 7.24
N ASP A 223 0.42 6.99 7.61
CA ASP A 223 0.44 8.37 7.12
C ASP A 223 1.73 9.09 7.50
N TRP A 224 2.20 8.90 8.73
CA TRP A 224 3.48 9.45 9.19
C TRP A 224 4.65 8.93 8.35
N LYS A 225 4.73 7.60 8.14
CA LYS A 225 5.78 6.99 7.31
C LYS A 225 5.75 7.50 5.87
N ALA A 226 4.55 7.72 5.32
CA ALA A 226 4.40 8.28 3.99
C ALA A 226 4.94 9.71 3.93
N VAL A 227 4.59 10.58 4.90
CA VAL A 227 5.13 11.95 4.94
C VAL A 227 6.65 11.98 5.08
N MET A 228 7.24 11.09 5.89
CA MET A 228 8.70 10.99 5.99
C MET A 228 9.35 10.54 4.67
N ALA A 229 8.75 9.57 3.98
CA ALA A 229 9.24 9.13 2.67
C ALA A 229 9.09 10.24 1.61
N ASP A 230 7.97 10.95 1.60
CA ASP A 230 7.71 12.08 0.71
C ASP A 230 8.67 13.24 1.00
N SER A 231 9.03 13.48 2.27
CA SER A 231 10.05 14.46 2.68
C SER A 231 11.42 14.14 2.07
N MET A 232 11.84 12.87 2.13
CA MET A 232 13.10 12.43 1.51
C MET A 232 13.07 12.48 -0.02
N ALA A 233 11.88 12.34 -0.62
CA ALA A 233 11.69 12.35 -2.07
C ALA A 233 11.39 13.76 -2.63
N ALA A 234 11.11 14.74 -1.78
CA ALA A 234 10.83 16.10 -2.20
C ALA A 234 12.08 16.74 -2.80
N MET A 235 11.96 17.20 -4.05
CA MET A 235 13.07 17.78 -4.83
C MET A 235 12.80 19.22 -5.26
N THR A 236 11.65 19.77 -4.89
CA THR A 236 11.19 21.11 -5.27
C THR A 236 10.62 21.85 -4.06
N ASN A 237 10.76 23.17 -4.01
CA ASN A 237 10.17 24.00 -2.97
C ASN A 237 8.66 23.74 -2.80
N ARG A 238 7.96 23.45 -3.90
CA ARG A 238 6.52 23.13 -3.87
C ARG A 238 6.25 21.78 -3.20
N SER A 239 7.00 20.74 -3.55
CA SER A 239 6.86 19.42 -2.91
C SER A 239 7.26 19.47 -1.43
N GLU A 240 8.29 20.24 -1.10
CA GLU A 240 8.72 20.48 0.29
C GLU A 240 7.62 21.17 1.10
N ALA A 241 7.02 22.25 0.57
CA ALA A 241 5.92 22.94 1.23
C ALA A 241 4.70 22.04 1.42
N ILE A 242 4.37 21.18 0.45
CA ILE A 242 3.27 20.20 0.60
C ILE A 242 3.55 19.22 1.75
N VAL A 243 4.78 18.71 1.84
CA VAL A 243 5.20 17.79 2.91
C VAL A 243 5.15 18.49 4.27
N GLU A 244 5.69 19.70 4.38
CA GLU A 244 5.71 20.49 5.61
C GLU A 244 4.29 20.71 6.14
N ARG A 245 3.36 21.13 5.29
CA ARG A 245 1.94 21.31 5.65
C ARG A 245 1.30 20.03 6.18
N ARG A 246 1.58 18.88 5.55
CA ARG A 246 1.08 17.57 6.01
C ARG A 246 1.71 17.15 7.33
N GLN A 247 2.99 17.45 7.54
CA GLN A 247 3.71 17.18 8.78
C GLN A 247 3.13 18.00 9.94
N GLU A 248 2.93 19.30 9.79
CA GLU A 248 2.33 20.19 10.80
C GLU A 248 0.97 19.65 11.30
N ARG A 249 0.15 19.11 10.39
CA ARG A 249 -1.17 18.53 10.73
C ARG A 249 -1.06 17.20 11.45
N LEU A 250 -0.09 16.36 11.08
CA LEU A 250 0.18 15.13 11.82
C LEU A 250 0.66 15.44 13.25
N GLU A 251 1.55 16.42 13.41
CA GLU A 251 2.03 16.88 14.72
C GLU A 251 0.89 17.44 15.58
N THR A 252 0.03 18.27 15.00
CA THR A 252 -1.17 18.79 15.68
C THR A 252 -2.06 17.67 16.22
N ARG A 253 -2.22 16.57 15.45
CA ARG A 253 -3.01 15.41 15.89
C ARG A 253 -2.37 14.62 17.03
N ILE A 254 -1.04 14.54 17.07
CA ILE A 254 -0.33 13.93 18.21
C ILE A 254 -0.59 14.73 19.49
N LEU A 255 -0.57 16.06 19.39
CA LEU A 255 -0.83 16.93 20.53
C LEU A 255 -2.27 16.79 21.05
N SER A 256 -3.24 16.48 20.17
CA SER A 256 -4.63 16.25 20.57
C SER A 256 -4.91 14.84 21.11
N GLU A 257 -4.15 13.82 20.70
CA GLU A 257 -4.42 12.41 21.03
C GLU A 257 -3.17 11.62 21.49
N THR A 258 -3.03 11.42 22.81
CA THR A 258 -1.93 10.64 23.42
C THR A 258 -1.88 9.16 23.01
N THR A 259 -2.95 8.62 22.43
CA THR A 259 -2.99 7.26 21.88
C THR A 259 -2.21 7.14 20.57
N LEU A 260 -2.18 8.20 19.77
CA LEU A 260 -1.44 8.24 18.50
C LEU A 260 0.06 8.33 18.75
N GLU A 261 0.48 9.11 19.75
CA GLU A 261 1.88 9.19 20.18
C GLU A 261 2.44 7.81 20.53
N ARG A 262 1.74 7.07 21.40
CA ARG A 262 2.12 5.70 21.79
C ARG A 262 2.08 4.69 20.65
N ALA A 263 1.25 4.91 19.63
CA ALA A 263 1.24 4.08 18.44
C ALA A 263 2.45 4.37 17.55
N LEU A 264 2.82 5.64 17.43
CA LEU A 264 3.98 6.09 16.68
C LEU A 264 5.28 5.58 17.28
N ASP A 265 5.46 5.68 18.60
CA ASP A 265 6.66 5.19 19.28
C ASP A 265 6.84 3.67 19.10
N ARG A 266 5.73 2.91 19.11
CA ARG A 266 5.75 1.47 18.80
C ARG A 266 6.06 1.18 17.34
N GLY A 267 5.57 2.01 16.43
CA GLY A 267 5.67 1.82 14.98
C GLY A 267 6.97 2.33 14.35
N LEU A 268 7.70 3.20 15.07
CA LEU A 268 8.94 3.86 14.68
C LEU A 268 9.91 3.95 15.88
N PRO A 269 10.50 2.83 16.32
CA PRO A 269 11.41 2.80 17.47
C PRO A 269 12.67 3.66 17.28
N GLU A 270 13.09 3.92 16.04
CA GLU A 270 14.23 4.78 15.71
C GLU A 270 14.01 6.24 16.13
N ARG A 271 12.75 6.72 16.17
CA ARG A 271 12.41 8.06 16.67
C ARG A 271 12.73 8.20 18.17
N GLN A 272 12.59 7.12 18.92
CA GLN A 272 12.86 7.10 20.36
C GLN A 272 14.35 7.31 20.65
N LEU A 273 15.23 6.72 19.84
CA LEU A 273 16.68 6.84 19.97
C LEU A 273 17.14 8.30 19.79
N GLN A 274 16.56 9.01 18.82
CA GLN A 274 16.91 10.40 18.54
C GLN A 274 16.43 11.36 19.65
N ILE A 275 15.29 11.06 20.29
CA ILE A 275 14.76 11.84 21.42
C ILE A 275 15.57 11.56 22.70
N ASP A 276 16.00 10.32 22.95
CA ASP A 276 16.81 9.96 24.12
C ASP A 276 18.25 10.47 24.03
N GLU A 277 18.83 10.55 22.82
CA GLU A 277 20.12 11.22 22.59
C GLU A 277 20.05 12.74 22.84
N LEU A 278 18.97 13.40 22.41
CA LEU A 278 18.73 14.82 22.69
C LEU A 278 18.50 15.11 24.18
N LYS A 279 17.90 14.17 24.93
CA LYS A 279 17.70 14.28 26.38
C LYS A 279 18.94 13.91 27.21
N SER A 280 19.86 13.12 26.66
CA SER A 280 21.14 12.75 27.31
C SER A 280 22.25 13.80 27.14
N GLY A 281 22.02 14.84 26.35
CA GLY A 281 22.90 16.01 26.23
C GLY A 281 22.87 16.93 27.45
N GLY A 282 23.33 16.45 28.61
CA GLY A 282 23.65 17.31 29.75
C GLY A 282 24.80 18.28 29.43
N PRO A 283 24.92 19.42 30.14
CA PRO A 283 25.85 20.49 29.78
C PRO A 283 27.30 19.97 29.76
N PRO A 284 28.15 20.50 28.87
CA PRO A 284 29.48 19.97 28.65
C PRO A 284 30.28 20.10 29.95
N ARG A 285 30.65 18.96 30.54
CA ARG A 285 31.68 18.93 31.57
C ARG A 285 33.01 19.32 30.92
N GLU A 286 33.45 20.54 31.17
CA GLU A 286 34.82 20.98 30.92
C GLU A 286 35.78 19.96 31.55
N ARG A 287 36.49 19.21 30.71
CA ARG A 287 37.65 18.43 31.14
C ARG A 287 38.88 19.26 30.85
N ASN A 288 39.35 19.97 31.87
CA ASN A 288 40.68 20.55 31.90
C ASN A 288 41.71 19.42 31.76
N PHE A 289 42.44 19.41 30.65
CA PHE A 289 43.71 18.68 30.55
C PHE A 289 44.84 19.70 30.74
N SER A 290 45.37 19.76 31.96
CA SER A 290 46.69 20.32 32.22
C SER A 290 47.74 19.38 31.63
N ILE A 291 48.63 19.92 30.79
CA ILE A 291 49.87 19.27 30.39
C ILE A 291 50.99 20.06 31.07
N GLU A 292 51.62 19.44 32.07
CA GLU A 292 52.94 19.83 32.57
C GLU A 292 54.02 19.35 31.59
N ILE A 293 55.03 20.19 31.37
CA ILE A 293 56.39 19.80 30.99
C ILE A 293 57.29 20.29 32.10
#